data_AF-V9GDV1-F1
#
_entry.id   AF-V9GDV1-F1
#
_cell.length_a   1.000
_cell.length_b   1.000
_cell.length_c   1.000
_cell.angle_alpha   90.00
_cell.angle_beta   90.00
_cell.angle_gamma   90.00
#
_symmetry.space_group_name_H-M   'P 1'
#
loop_
_entity.id
_entity.type
_entity.pdbx_description
1 polymer ?
#
loop_
_entity_poly.entity_id
_entity_poly.type
_entity_poly.pdbx_seq_one_letter_code
_entity_poly.pdbx_strand_id
1 'polypeptide(L)'
;MKKYQNAARPDKKIVIEGGSYTHSEGMQPKKVNEAGGRQGNFVETGDTGSISWDITVPEDGLYNMSICYYTVEGKASSIERLLQVDGELPFAGARSFLFPRIWMNEKDKIEQDNRGNDIRPRQVEVYGWQEMPFRDSEAIMKSRIPFIFRQASIPLHLFR
;
A
#
# COMPACT_ATOMS: atom_id res chain seq x y z
N MET A 1 -0.46 -16.07 -18.72
CA MET A 1 -1.16 -14.76 -18.70
C MET A 1 -1.71 -14.37 -20.10
N LYS A 2 -2.52 -15.21 -20.76
CA LYS A 2 -3.07 -14.94 -22.11
C LYS A 2 -4.54 -14.44 -22.12
N LYS A 3 -5.18 -14.29 -20.97
CA LYS A 3 -6.65 -14.16 -20.91
C LYS A 3 -7.20 -12.74 -21.15
N TYR A 4 -6.38 -11.69 -21.14
CA TYR A 4 -6.89 -10.30 -21.08
C TYR A 4 -6.12 -9.27 -21.92
N GLN A 5 -5.42 -9.69 -22.98
CA GLN A 5 -4.67 -8.76 -23.85
C GLN A 5 -5.55 -7.66 -24.48
N ASN A 6 -6.86 -7.93 -24.66
CA ASN A 6 -7.82 -7.02 -25.29
C ASN A 6 -8.78 -6.33 -24.31
N ALA A 7 -8.57 -6.44 -23.00
CA ALA A 7 -9.44 -5.78 -22.04
C ALA A 7 -9.27 -4.25 -22.11
N ALA A 8 -10.38 -3.51 -22.03
CA ALA A 8 -10.38 -2.05 -22.04
C ALA A 8 -9.56 -1.51 -20.86
N ARG A 9 -8.99 -0.31 -21.04
CA ARG A 9 -8.31 0.46 -19.98
C ARG A 9 -9.08 1.75 -19.73
N PRO A 10 -10.06 1.72 -18.82
CA PRO A 10 -10.81 2.87 -18.34
C PRO A 10 -9.92 4.09 -18.03
N ASP A 11 -10.34 5.28 -18.46
CA ASP A 11 -9.76 6.56 -18.01
C ASP A 11 -10.58 7.14 -16.84
N LYS A 12 -10.96 6.24 -15.91
CA LYS A 12 -11.75 6.55 -14.73
C LYS A 12 -10.90 6.38 -13.48
N LYS A 13 -10.87 7.41 -12.63
CA LYS A 13 -10.22 7.37 -11.32
C LYS A 13 -11.26 7.13 -10.24
N ILE A 14 -11.07 6.07 -9.47
CA ILE A 14 -11.84 5.76 -8.26
C ILE A 14 -10.92 6.07 -7.08
N VAL A 15 -11.40 6.89 -6.14
CA VAL A 15 -10.68 7.18 -4.89
C VAL A 15 -11.49 6.60 -3.75
N ILE A 16 -10.84 5.76 -2.94
CA ILE A 16 -11.43 5.14 -1.76
C ILE A 16 -10.75 5.76 -0.56
N GLU A 17 -11.52 6.43 0.29
CA GLU A 17 -11.00 7.02 1.51
C GLU A 17 -10.77 5.92 2.56
N GLY A 18 -9.62 5.93 3.22
CA GLY A 18 -9.28 4.87 4.18
C GLY A 18 -10.34 4.73 5.28
N GLY A 19 -10.81 5.86 5.83
CA GLY A 19 -11.81 5.87 6.91
C GLY A 19 -13.24 5.52 6.49
N SER A 20 -13.50 5.29 5.19
CA SER A 20 -14.78 4.81 4.67
C SER A 20 -14.91 3.29 4.64
N TYR A 21 -14.04 2.56 5.34
CA TYR A 21 -14.13 1.10 5.46
C TYR A 21 -15.49 0.66 6.01
N THR A 22 -15.98 -0.48 5.53
CA THR A 22 -17.31 -1.03 5.86
C THR A 22 -17.23 -2.19 6.85
N HIS A 23 -16.10 -2.90 6.89
CA HIS A 23 -15.90 -4.04 7.79
C HIS A 23 -14.45 -4.18 8.24
N SER A 24 -14.23 -4.76 9.42
CA SER A 24 -12.92 -5.18 9.92
C SER A 24 -13.05 -6.38 10.84
N GLU A 25 -12.09 -7.31 10.75
CA GLU A 25 -12.06 -8.52 11.58
C GLU A 25 -10.66 -8.70 12.19
N GLY A 26 -10.57 -9.14 13.44
CA GLY A 26 -9.28 -9.39 14.10
C GLY A 26 -8.42 -8.13 14.35
N MET A 27 -8.99 -6.93 14.16
CA MET A 27 -8.36 -5.65 14.48
C MET A 27 -9.38 -4.60 14.94
N GLN A 28 -8.89 -3.51 15.50
CA GLN A 28 -9.67 -2.31 15.86
C GLN A 28 -9.10 -1.10 15.10
N PRO A 29 -9.56 -0.84 13.86
CA PRO A 29 -9.07 0.30 13.09
C PRO A 29 -9.46 1.62 13.75
N LYS A 30 -8.56 2.60 13.72
CA LYS A 30 -8.83 3.94 14.25
C LYS A 30 -9.05 4.90 13.09
N LYS A 31 -10.22 5.54 13.04
CA LYS A 31 -10.48 6.63 12.09
C LYS A 31 -9.71 7.87 12.51
N VAL A 32 -9.07 8.53 11.56
CA VAL A 32 -8.19 9.66 11.79
C VAL A 32 -8.51 10.73 10.75
N ASN A 33 -8.70 11.97 11.20
CA ASN A 33 -9.04 13.09 10.32
C ASN A 33 -7.80 13.91 9.88
N GLU A 34 -6.66 13.69 10.54
CA GLU A 34 -5.39 14.36 10.24
C GLU A 34 -4.21 13.41 10.45
N ALA A 35 -3.32 13.30 9.47
CA ALA A 35 -2.06 12.58 9.60
C ALA A 35 -0.96 13.22 8.74
N GLY A 36 0.26 13.33 9.29
CA GLY A 36 1.40 13.91 8.57
C GLY A 36 1.13 15.30 7.99
N GLY A 37 0.38 16.14 8.70
CA GLY A 37 -0.02 17.49 8.26
C GLY A 37 -1.06 17.55 7.15
N ARG A 38 -1.66 16.41 6.75
CA ARG A 38 -2.78 16.36 5.79
C ARG A 38 -4.08 16.13 6.54
N GLN A 39 -5.13 16.85 6.14
CA GLN A 39 -6.51 16.58 6.57
C GLN A 39 -7.16 15.60 5.59
N GLY A 40 -8.05 14.73 6.07
CA GLY A 40 -8.79 13.79 5.24
C GLY A 40 -9.38 12.63 6.04
N ASN A 41 -10.17 11.78 5.38
CA ASN A 41 -10.83 10.64 6.03
C ASN A 41 -9.91 9.41 5.98
N PHE A 42 -9.04 9.27 6.98
CA PHE A 42 -8.02 8.21 7.04
C PHE A 42 -8.40 7.10 8.03
N VAL A 43 -7.71 5.97 7.90
CA VAL A 43 -7.76 4.88 8.87
C VAL A 43 -6.36 4.42 9.22
N GLU A 44 -6.10 4.30 10.52
CA GLU A 44 -4.94 3.61 11.06
C GLU A 44 -5.32 2.15 11.32
N THR A 45 -4.59 1.22 10.71
CA THR A 45 -4.85 -0.23 10.81
C THR A 45 -3.94 -0.89 11.84
N GLY A 46 -4.42 -1.94 12.47
CA GLY A 46 -3.61 -2.77 13.37
C GLY A 46 -2.51 -3.59 12.66
N ASP A 47 -1.74 -4.30 13.47
CA ASP A 47 -0.62 -5.13 13.03
C ASP A 47 -1.03 -6.50 12.48
N THR A 48 -2.26 -6.94 12.74
CA THR A 48 -2.87 -8.21 12.30
C THR A 48 -4.35 -7.96 12.01
N GLY A 49 -5.03 -8.87 11.31
CA GLY A 49 -6.46 -8.83 11.02
C GLY A 49 -6.77 -8.35 9.60
N SER A 50 -8.02 -8.01 9.34
CA SER A 50 -8.51 -7.55 8.03
C SER A 50 -9.32 -6.26 8.13
N ILE A 51 -9.33 -5.51 7.03
CA ILE A 51 -10.16 -4.33 6.82
C ILE A 51 -10.69 -4.33 5.38
N SER A 52 -11.93 -3.91 5.20
CA SER A 52 -12.65 -4.06 3.94
C SER A 52 -13.40 -2.80 3.53
N TRP A 53 -13.49 -2.57 2.22
CA TRP A 53 -14.23 -1.49 1.60
C TRP A 53 -15.13 -2.02 0.50
N ASP A 54 -16.36 -1.51 0.42
CA ASP A 54 -17.23 -1.75 -0.74
C ASP A 54 -16.94 -0.70 -1.80
N ILE A 55 -16.55 -1.13 -2.99
CA ILE A 55 -16.13 -0.26 -4.09
C ILE A 55 -17.11 -0.39 -5.24
N THR A 56 -17.50 0.74 -5.84
CA THR A 56 -18.31 0.75 -7.06
C THR A 56 -17.41 0.99 -8.26
N VAL A 57 -17.28 -0.01 -9.11
CA VAL A 57 -16.53 0.09 -10.36
C VAL A 57 -17.47 0.60 -11.45
N PRO A 58 -17.18 1.73 -12.12
CA PRO A 58 -18.11 2.36 -13.07
C PRO A 58 -18.16 1.67 -14.44
N GLU A 59 -17.08 1.01 -14.85
CA GLU A 59 -16.99 0.31 -16.13
C GLU A 59 -16.02 -0.87 -16.07
N ASP A 60 -16.31 -1.92 -16.84
CA ASP A 60 -15.44 -3.09 -16.99
C ASP A 60 -14.07 -2.69 -17.56
N GLY A 61 -12.99 -3.23 -16.98
CA GLY A 61 -11.68 -3.03 -17.57
C GLY A 61 -10.50 -3.36 -16.66
N LEU A 62 -9.31 -3.05 -17.17
CA LEU A 62 -8.05 -3.16 -16.46
C LEU A 62 -7.72 -1.84 -15.77
N TYR A 63 -7.69 -1.86 -14.44
CA TYR A 63 -7.34 -0.72 -13.61
C TYR A 63 -5.97 -0.91 -12.98
N ASN A 64 -5.24 0.18 -12.79
CA ASN A 64 -4.09 0.20 -11.90
C ASN A 64 -4.55 0.63 -10.51
N MET A 65 -4.02 -0.01 -9.48
CA MET A 65 -4.28 0.36 -8.09
C MET A 65 -3.03 0.93 -7.45
N SER A 66 -3.21 1.93 -6.60
CA SER A 66 -2.20 2.42 -5.66
C SER A 66 -2.82 2.60 -4.29
N ILE A 67 -1.98 2.52 -3.26
CA ILE A 67 -2.32 2.89 -1.90
C ILE A 67 -1.52 4.13 -1.51
N CYS A 68 -2.21 5.12 -0.95
CA CYS A 68 -1.55 6.23 -0.28
C CYS A 68 -1.56 5.94 1.22
N TYR A 69 -0.38 5.87 1.83
CA TYR A 69 -0.22 5.50 3.23
C TYR A 69 0.79 6.41 3.94
N TYR A 70 0.64 6.48 5.25
CA TYR A 70 1.56 7.14 6.16
C TYR A 70 2.01 6.09 7.19
N THR A 71 3.31 5.96 7.41
CA THR A 71 3.82 5.04 8.42
C THR A 71 3.75 5.69 9.80
N VAL A 72 3.06 5.04 10.74
CA VAL A 72 3.14 5.37 12.17
C VAL A 72 4.34 4.65 12.78
N GLU A 73 4.80 5.09 13.95
CA GLU A 73 5.85 4.39 14.71
C GLU A 73 5.48 2.90 14.86
N GLY A 74 6.45 2.01 14.62
CA GLY A 74 6.19 0.58 14.58
C GLY A 74 7.47 -0.25 14.45
N LYS A 75 7.30 -1.52 14.07
CA LYS A 75 8.43 -2.42 13.86
C LYS A 75 9.19 -1.95 12.62
N ALA A 76 10.50 -1.75 12.73
CA ALA A 76 11.40 -1.24 11.68
C ALA A 76 11.38 -2.02 10.34
N SER A 77 10.61 -3.11 10.23
CA SER A 77 10.37 -3.86 9.00
C SER A 77 9.35 -3.16 8.08
N SER A 78 9.40 -3.48 6.79
CA SER A 78 8.34 -3.10 5.85
C SER A 78 6.96 -3.55 6.34
N ILE A 79 5.93 -2.78 5.97
CA ILE A 79 4.54 -3.14 6.17
C ILE A 79 4.16 -4.15 5.09
N GLU A 80 3.70 -5.33 5.49
CA GLU A 80 3.24 -6.37 4.58
C GLU A 80 1.72 -6.43 4.59
N ARG A 81 1.07 -6.59 3.44
CA ARG A 81 -0.37 -6.81 3.32
C ARG A 81 -0.72 -7.79 2.21
N LEU A 82 -1.76 -8.57 2.44
CA LEU A 82 -2.42 -9.39 1.43
C LEU A 82 -3.66 -8.65 0.90
N LEU A 83 -3.89 -8.70 -0.41
CA LEU A 83 -5.07 -8.11 -1.06
C LEU A 83 -6.00 -9.19 -1.60
N GLN A 84 -7.29 -9.08 -1.30
CA GLN A 84 -8.33 -9.80 -2.02
C GLN A 84 -9.31 -8.83 -2.67
N VAL A 85 -9.79 -9.20 -3.85
CA VAL A 85 -10.85 -8.52 -4.59
C VAL A 85 -11.97 -9.52 -4.75
N ASP A 86 -13.19 -9.16 -4.32
CA ASP A 86 -14.35 -10.05 -4.37
C ASP A 86 -14.11 -11.39 -3.62
N GLY A 87 -13.44 -11.31 -2.47
CA GLY A 87 -13.05 -12.47 -1.66
C GLY A 87 -11.95 -13.37 -2.27
N GLU A 88 -11.47 -13.07 -3.48
CA GLU A 88 -10.47 -13.86 -4.18
C GLU A 88 -9.11 -13.18 -4.26
N LEU A 89 -8.06 -13.99 -4.32
CA LEU A 89 -6.71 -13.52 -4.58
C LEU A 89 -6.55 -13.23 -6.08
N PRO A 90 -6.26 -11.99 -6.50
CA PRO A 90 -6.26 -11.63 -7.93
C PRO A 90 -5.11 -12.30 -8.71
N PHE A 91 -3.99 -12.60 -8.05
CA PHE A 91 -2.85 -13.38 -8.57
C PHE A 91 -1.94 -13.81 -7.40
N ALA A 92 -1.03 -14.77 -7.62
CA ALA A 92 -0.20 -15.35 -6.54
C ALA A 92 0.56 -14.31 -5.70
N GLY A 93 1.22 -13.33 -6.33
CA GLY A 93 1.96 -12.26 -5.65
C GLY A 93 1.09 -11.30 -4.83
N ALA A 94 -0.24 -11.32 -4.98
CA ALA A 94 -1.13 -10.51 -4.15
C ALA A 94 -1.22 -11.00 -2.69
N ARG A 95 -0.56 -12.13 -2.37
CA ARG A 95 -0.42 -12.64 -1.00
C ARG A 95 0.48 -11.77 -0.15
N SER A 96 1.41 -11.02 -0.77
CA SER A 96 2.39 -10.21 -0.05
C SER A 96 2.78 -8.97 -0.87
N PHE A 97 2.12 -7.86 -0.55
CA PHE A 97 2.57 -6.53 -0.96
C PHE A 97 3.40 -5.90 0.16
N LEU A 98 4.58 -5.41 -0.21
CA LEU A 98 5.48 -4.71 0.70
C LEU A 98 5.36 -3.19 0.52
N PHE A 99 5.02 -2.52 1.60
CA PHE A 99 4.98 -1.07 1.72
C PHE A 99 6.16 -0.62 2.61
N PRO A 100 7.26 -0.16 2.00
CA PRO A 100 8.48 0.18 2.73
C PRO A 100 8.28 1.42 3.60
N ARG A 101 8.97 1.43 4.75
CA ARG A 101 9.15 2.62 5.60
C ARG A 101 10.26 3.50 5.02
N ILE A 102 10.28 4.79 5.35
CA ILE A 102 11.29 5.73 4.84
C ILE A 102 12.47 5.77 5.81
N TRP A 103 13.68 5.67 5.27
CA TRP A 103 14.93 5.71 6.03
C TRP A 103 15.84 6.78 5.45
N MET A 104 16.49 7.54 6.33
CA MET A 104 17.47 8.57 5.97
C MET A 104 18.72 8.45 6.83
N ASN A 105 19.84 8.98 6.34
CA ASN A 105 21.01 9.17 7.19
C ASN A 105 20.66 10.17 8.30
N GLU A 106 21.07 9.88 9.53
CA GLU A 106 20.97 10.80 10.67
C GLU A 106 21.80 12.07 10.44
N LYS A 107 22.90 11.93 9.69
CA LYS A 107 23.81 13.02 9.37
C LYS A 107 23.98 13.14 7.87
N ASP A 108 23.91 14.38 7.37
CA ASP A 108 24.13 14.68 5.95
C ASP A 108 25.61 14.59 5.53
N LYS A 109 26.52 14.69 6.51
CA LYS A 109 27.97 14.63 6.29
C LYS A 109 28.52 13.30 6.74
N ILE A 110 29.40 12.72 5.91
CA ILE A 110 30.21 11.57 6.28
C ILE A 110 31.29 12.06 7.25
N GLU A 111 31.38 11.42 8.40
CA GLU A 111 32.42 11.69 9.40
C GLU A 111 33.56 10.69 9.23
N GLN A 112 34.76 11.00 9.72
CA GLN A 112 35.90 10.10 9.70
C GLN A 112 36.33 9.74 11.12
N ASP A 113 36.81 8.49 11.31
CA ASP A 113 37.43 8.07 12.56
C ASP A 113 38.84 8.66 12.74
N ASN A 114 39.49 8.36 13.86
CA ASN A 114 40.86 8.84 14.16
C ASN A 114 41.95 8.22 13.28
N ARG A 115 41.59 7.33 12.34
CA ARG A 115 42.46 6.72 11.34
C ARG A 115 42.13 7.22 9.92
N GLY A 116 41.19 8.15 9.79
CA GLY A 116 40.75 8.69 8.50
C GLY A 116 39.78 7.78 7.73
N ASN A 117 39.19 6.76 8.37
CA ASN A 117 38.19 5.92 7.73
C ASN A 117 36.82 6.60 7.77
N ASP A 118 36.10 6.55 6.66
CA ASP A 118 34.72 7.04 6.59
C ASP A 118 33.78 6.21 7.48
N ILE A 119 33.04 6.91 8.33
CA ILE A 119 32.00 6.35 9.20
C ILE A 119 30.67 6.43 8.46
N ARG A 120 30.06 5.27 8.19
CA ARG A 120 28.71 5.21 7.64
C ARG A 120 27.73 5.85 8.63
N PRO A 121 26.98 6.90 8.24
CA PRO A 121 26.00 7.52 9.12
C PRO A 121 24.94 6.50 9.56
N ARG A 122 24.47 6.63 10.80
CA ARG A 122 23.33 5.85 11.30
C ARG A 122 22.10 6.12 10.43
N GLN A 123 21.32 5.10 10.16
CA GLN A 123 20.02 5.25 9.49
C GLN A 123 18.94 5.49 10.55
N VAL A 124 18.12 6.50 10.32
CA VAL A 124 16.94 6.83 11.13
C VAL A 124 15.69 6.70 10.28
N GLU A 125 14.63 6.18 10.88
CA GLU A 125 13.33 6.18 10.23
C GLU A 125 12.79 7.61 10.18
N VAL A 126 12.22 7.99 9.04
CA VAL A 126 11.46 9.23 8.90
C VAL A 126 10.03 8.91 8.47
N TYR A 127 9.08 9.73 8.90
CA TYR A 127 7.67 9.53 8.64
C TYR A 127 7.20 10.47 7.54
N GLY A 128 6.44 9.94 6.58
CA GLY A 128 5.97 10.72 5.46
C GLY A 128 4.91 9.97 4.66
N TRP A 129 4.12 10.73 3.92
CA TRP A 129 3.14 10.16 3.00
C TRP A 129 3.83 9.54 1.79
N GLN A 130 3.45 8.31 1.48
CA GLN A 130 3.92 7.56 0.32
C GLN A 130 2.72 7.14 -0.52
N GLU A 131 2.86 7.19 -1.84
CA GLU A 131 1.94 6.54 -2.75
C GLU A 131 2.66 5.38 -3.42
N MET A 132 2.16 4.16 -3.23
CA MET A 132 2.76 2.96 -3.80
C MET A 132 1.74 2.24 -4.68
N PRO A 133 2.03 2.01 -5.97
CA PRO A 133 1.22 1.11 -6.79
C PRO A 133 1.35 -0.31 -6.27
N PHE A 134 0.28 -1.10 -6.36
CA PHE A 134 0.35 -2.53 -6.15
C PHE A 134 1.23 -3.15 -7.25
N ARG A 135 2.37 -3.71 -6.86
CA ARG A 135 3.36 -4.34 -7.74
C ARG A 135 3.69 -5.72 -7.21
N ASP A 136 3.98 -6.64 -8.12
CA ASP A 136 4.51 -7.93 -7.72
C ASP A 136 5.88 -7.71 -7.08
N SER A 137 6.04 -8.20 -5.85
CA SER A 137 7.35 -8.25 -5.20
C SER A 137 8.24 -9.32 -5.82
N GLU A 138 7.65 -10.34 -6.47
CA GLU A 138 8.36 -11.50 -7.04
C GLU A 138 8.65 -11.37 -8.55
N ALA A 139 8.05 -10.40 -9.25
CA ALA A 139 8.27 -10.27 -10.69
C ALA A 139 9.65 -9.67 -11.00
N ILE A 140 10.39 -10.37 -11.88
CA ILE A 140 11.69 -9.95 -12.43
C ILE A 140 11.59 -8.55 -13.10
N MET A 141 10.46 -8.24 -13.72
CA MET A 141 10.12 -6.89 -14.19
C MET A 141 9.17 -6.21 -13.22
N LYS A 142 9.62 -5.09 -12.62
CA LYS A 142 8.83 -4.24 -11.70
C LYS A 142 7.75 -3.42 -12.43
N SER A 143 6.94 -4.04 -13.28
CA SER A 143 5.81 -3.36 -13.94
C SER A 143 4.62 -3.23 -12.97
N ARG A 144 3.77 -2.21 -13.16
CA ARG A 144 2.48 -2.13 -12.46
C ARG A 144 1.63 -3.31 -12.90
N ILE A 145 0.96 -3.97 -11.95
CA ILE A 145 0.03 -5.03 -12.29
C ILE A 145 -1.35 -4.40 -12.50
N PRO A 146 -1.93 -4.51 -13.71
CA PRO A 146 -3.32 -4.13 -13.90
C PRO A 146 -4.24 -5.20 -13.30
N PHE A 147 -5.20 -4.77 -12.50
CA PHE A 147 -6.28 -5.58 -11.93
C PHE A 147 -7.47 -5.52 -12.86
N ILE A 148 -8.09 -6.67 -13.13
CA ILE A 148 -9.32 -6.69 -13.92
C ILE A 148 -10.51 -6.52 -12.99
N PHE A 149 -11.35 -5.55 -13.31
CA PHE A 149 -12.58 -5.29 -12.59
C PHE A 149 -13.76 -5.35 -13.56
N ARG A 150 -14.89 -5.83 -13.06
CA ARG A 150 -16.19 -5.71 -13.71
C ARG A 150 -16.97 -4.60 -13.02
N GLN A 151 -17.85 -3.96 -13.77
CA GLN A 151 -18.81 -2.98 -13.30
C GLN A 151 -19.74 -3.66 -12.30
N ALA A 152 -19.48 -3.41 -11.03
CA ALA A 152 -20.19 -4.00 -9.91
C ALA A 152 -19.83 -3.23 -8.62
N SER A 153 -20.66 -3.44 -7.60
CA SER A 153 -20.25 -3.18 -6.22
C SER A 153 -19.56 -4.43 -5.69
N ILE A 154 -18.27 -4.34 -5.37
CA ILE A 154 -17.48 -5.48 -4.92
C ILE A 154 -16.72 -5.13 -3.63
N PRO A 155 -16.50 -6.10 -2.74
CA PRO A 155 -15.68 -5.87 -1.57
C PRO A 155 -14.19 -5.96 -1.92
N LEU A 156 -13.41 -5.04 -1.36
CA LEU A 156 -11.96 -5.02 -1.40
C LEU A 156 -11.44 -5.27 0.01
N HIS A 157 -10.62 -6.31 0.19
CA HIS A 157 -10.12 -6.71 1.51
C HIS A 157 -8.60 -6.60 1.59
N LEU A 158 -8.12 -6.04 2.70
CA LEU A 158 -6.70 -5.92 3.02
C LEU A 158 -6.42 -6.65 4.35
N PHE A 159 -5.49 -7.60 4.34
CA PHE A 159 -5.20 -8.48 5.48
C PHE A 159 -3.76 -8.33 5.98
N ARG A 160 -3.54 -8.75 7.24
CA ARG A 160 -2.24 -9.05 7.83
C ARG A 160 -2.30 -10.16 8.88
#